data_AF-A0A318B3Q5-F1
#
_entry.id   AF-A0A318B3Q5-F1
#
_cell.length_a   1.000
_cell.length_b   1.000
_cell.length_c   1.000
_cell.angle_alpha   90.00
_cell.angle_beta   90.00
_cell.angle_gamma   90.00
#
_symmetry.space_group_name_H-M   'P 1'
#
loop_
_entity.id
_entity.type
_entity.pdbx_description
1 polymer ?
#
loop_
_entity_poly.entity_id
_entity_poly.type
_entity_poly.pdbx_seq_one_letter_code
_entity_poly.pdbx_strand_id
1 'polypeptide(L)'
;MKRQFYLPVFKVGVAYVVKQGRAWTAFEHALLWHLAETHSTLDELRTLSGLPTRLVVGALLELMGAGWVSLTVHGSAVRFAATPVGAQSARKTKLNDNLVPRRRSDTLCLDRLVGSAIDPLDLTLVHRDKIPAGAAILPSRTFTPTVSPTDGIERLFMLEDESFEEWVDHRLNSQNFYALVAVGGDDIEGLPEYAPLALRQAIAEEAERLDTPASAPVALAGAAYRPSRRYQTDVGPDDLIVGTEAHLEILEHVLANARSSVVIHSCFVSGGSVNRLLPALTAAANRGVTIELLWGLRYADATRRSQAGVNAAREAIAKLPDKARRRILFADKETSSHAKVLIADSGPQGRFEGYVGSCNWLSTIDWTELSIRIRDPRVLADLAGMLATLLIPPHGSWGGDVHRLVKLKKRLSGLSPVKGDITLDLLIDREHLALVRHARDDAQTRIVCACDLLGPAGETSVFVPMRVAAQSDLPVELQFNRPTDSVRPDRAIAAQTELANAGIALRDVGPDFHAKYLLWDDKNLCVTSFNWLATTADPWKPKGSEIGILLSGSDLNNALLEQMERQVLKKVASMAG
;
A
#
# COMPACT_ATOMS: atom_id res chain seq x y z
N MET A 1 -28.10 -10.74 19.09
CA MET A 1 -28.43 -10.77 17.65
C MET A 1 -27.12 -10.54 16.91
N LYS A 2 -26.71 -11.44 16.01
CA LYS A 2 -25.40 -11.31 15.33
C LYS A 2 -25.47 -10.18 14.30
N ARG A 3 -24.52 -9.24 14.36
CA ARG A 3 -24.44 -8.14 13.38
C ARG A 3 -23.57 -8.55 12.21
N GLN A 4 -23.99 -8.17 11.01
CA GLN A 4 -23.26 -8.44 9.78
C GLN A 4 -22.20 -7.36 9.51
N PHE A 5 -21.02 -7.82 9.13
CA PHE A 5 -19.88 -7.02 8.73
C PHE A 5 -19.32 -7.49 7.39
N TYR A 6 -18.74 -6.56 6.65
CA TYR A 6 -18.10 -6.82 5.36
C TYR A 6 -16.59 -6.73 5.52
N LEU A 7 -15.91 -7.87 5.51
CA LEU A 7 -14.45 -8.01 5.59
C LEU A 7 -13.84 -7.78 4.20
N PRO A 8 -13.00 -6.75 4.00
CA PRO A 8 -12.32 -6.56 2.73
C PRO A 8 -11.33 -7.70 2.45
N VAL A 9 -11.38 -8.27 1.25
CA VAL A 9 -10.47 -9.35 0.81
C VAL A 9 -9.83 -9.00 -0.55
N PHE A 10 -8.65 -9.53 -0.82
CA PHE A 10 -8.13 -9.64 -2.20
C PHE A 10 -8.46 -11.01 -2.75
N LYS A 11 -8.99 -11.09 -3.97
CA LYS A 11 -9.12 -12.37 -4.67
C LYS A 11 -7.88 -12.58 -5.52
N VAL A 12 -7.11 -13.61 -5.22
CA VAL A 12 -5.77 -13.85 -5.77
C VAL A 12 -5.80 -15.10 -6.61
N GLY A 13 -5.61 -14.95 -7.92
CA GLY A 13 -5.34 -16.09 -8.79
C GLY A 13 -3.89 -16.52 -8.59
N VAL A 14 -3.66 -17.76 -8.22
CA VAL A 14 -2.31 -18.30 -8.01
C VAL A 14 -1.98 -19.32 -9.09
N ALA A 15 -0.72 -19.36 -9.52
CA ALA A 15 -0.19 -20.38 -10.42
C ALA A 15 1.06 -21.01 -9.80
N TYR A 16 1.11 -22.33 -9.82
CA TYR A 16 2.16 -23.11 -9.16
C TYR A 16 2.49 -24.35 -9.99
N VAL A 17 3.68 -24.91 -9.74
CA VAL A 17 4.08 -26.20 -10.28
C VAL A 17 3.89 -27.26 -9.20
N VAL A 18 3.25 -28.35 -9.60
CA VAL A 18 3.23 -29.60 -8.83
C VAL A 18 4.04 -30.65 -9.58
N LYS A 19 4.68 -31.55 -8.86
CA LYS A 19 5.13 -32.82 -9.42
C LYS A 19 3.98 -33.79 -9.37
N GLN A 20 3.43 -34.13 -10.53
CA GLN A 20 2.41 -35.15 -10.65
C GLN A 20 3.04 -36.50 -10.98
N GLY A 21 2.62 -37.52 -10.26
CA GLY A 21 2.98 -38.90 -10.49
C GLY A 21 3.56 -39.54 -9.25
N ARG A 22 4.26 -40.66 -9.44
CA ARG A 22 4.65 -41.50 -8.31
C ARG A 22 6.09 -41.23 -7.88
N ALA A 23 6.22 -40.69 -6.67
CA ALA A 23 7.46 -40.72 -5.90
C ALA A 23 7.53 -42.03 -5.12
N TRP A 24 8.67 -42.72 -5.17
CA TRP A 24 8.85 -43.96 -4.43
C TRP A 24 9.47 -43.68 -3.06
N THR A 25 8.85 -44.20 -2.02
CA THR A 25 9.37 -44.08 -0.65
C THR A 25 10.59 -44.97 -0.44
N ALA A 26 11.45 -44.58 0.51
CA ALA A 26 12.55 -45.44 0.94
C ALA A 26 12.05 -46.79 1.49
N PHE A 27 10.85 -46.82 2.06
CA PHE A 27 10.22 -48.04 2.53
C PHE A 27 9.84 -48.97 1.36
N GLU A 28 9.17 -48.47 0.33
CA GLU A 28 8.86 -49.28 -0.87
C GLU A 28 10.12 -49.77 -1.56
N HIS A 29 11.17 -48.96 -1.62
CA HIS A 29 12.46 -49.38 -2.16
C HIS A 29 13.10 -50.48 -1.32
N ALA A 30 13.12 -50.35 0.01
CA ALA A 30 13.61 -51.38 0.91
C ALA A 30 12.80 -52.68 0.80
N LEU A 31 11.48 -52.57 0.66
CA LEU A 31 10.60 -53.72 0.46
C LEU A 31 10.91 -54.42 -0.88
N LEU A 32 11.06 -53.66 -1.96
CA LEU A 32 11.42 -54.19 -3.28
C LEU A 32 12.83 -54.82 -3.27
N TRP A 33 13.78 -54.22 -2.55
CA TRP A 33 15.13 -54.76 -2.37
C TRP A 33 15.11 -56.09 -1.63
N HIS A 34 14.36 -56.18 -0.53
CA HIS A 34 14.17 -57.45 0.18
C HIS A 34 13.51 -58.51 -0.70
N LEU A 35 12.47 -58.13 -1.45
CA LEU A 35 11.74 -59.03 -2.35
C LEU A 35 12.54 -59.44 -3.61
N ALA A 36 13.61 -58.72 -3.95
CA ALA A 36 14.54 -59.10 -4.99
C ALA A 36 15.48 -60.23 -4.56
N GLU A 37 15.76 -60.34 -3.26
CA GLU A 37 16.62 -61.38 -2.68
C GLU A 37 15.79 -62.57 -2.13
N THR A 38 14.60 -62.30 -1.58
CA THR A 38 13.83 -63.30 -0.81
C THR A 38 12.33 -63.24 -1.09
N HIS A 39 11.73 -64.40 -1.37
CA HIS A 39 10.27 -64.54 -1.48
C HIS A 39 9.63 -64.51 -0.09
N SER A 40 8.74 -63.54 0.16
CA SER A 40 8.20 -63.29 1.50
C SER A 40 6.68 -63.22 1.51
N THR A 41 6.07 -63.66 2.61
CA THR A 41 4.63 -63.50 2.90
C THR A 41 4.34 -62.12 3.50
N LEU A 42 3.07 -61.72 3.51
CA LEU A 42 2.65 -60.44 4.11
C LEU A 42 3.02 -60.36 5.61
N ASP A 43 2.84 -61.45 6.36
CA ASP A 43 3.15 -61.48 7.79
C ASP A 43 4.66 -61.39 8.07
N GLU A 44 5.50 -62.01 7.23
CA GLU A 44 6.95 -61.88 7.33
C GLU A 44 7.39 -60.44 7.07
N LEU A 45 6.85 -59.79 6.03
CA LEU A 45 7.17 -58.39 5.70
C LEU A 45 6.69 -57.42 6.79
N ARG A 46 5.52 -57.66 7.37
CA ARG A 46 4.98 -56.89 8.50
C ARG A 46 5.87 -57.02 9.73
N THR A 47 6.26 -58.25 10.05
CA THR A 47 7.13 -58.54 11.21
C THR A 47 8.50 -57.92 11.02
N LEU A 48 9.08 -58.01 9.83
CA LEU A 48 10.39 -57.46 9.51
C LEU A 48 10.41 -55.93 9.55
N SER A 49 9.38 -55.28 9.02
CA SER A 49 9.30 -53.81 8.95
C SER A 49 8.84 -53.14 10.25
N GLY A 50 8.13 -53.87 11.12
CA GLY A 50 7.49 -53.29 12.31
C GLY A 50 6.34 -52.33 12.00
N LEU A 51 5.85 -52.30 10.76
CA LEU A 51 4.80 -51.39 10.31
C LEU A 51 3.40 -52.02 10.34
N PRO A 52 2.32 -51.23 10.47
CA PRO A 52 0.95 -51.72 10.37
C PRO A 52 0.68 -52.43 9.04
N THR A 53 -0.12 -53.52 9.08
CA THR A 53 -0.48 -54.33 7.90
C THR A 53 -0.97 -53.48 6.72
N ARG A 54 -1.76 -52.43 6.98
CA ARG A 54 -2.32 -51.55 5.95
C ARG A 54 -1.23 -50.82 5.14
N LEU A 55 -0.13 -50.40 5.77
CA LEU A 55 0.99 -49.74 5.08
C LEU A 55 1.76 -50.71 4.19
N VAL A 56 2.02 -51.93 4.70
CA VAL A 56 2.72 -52.97 3.95
C VAL A 56 1.89 -53.41 2.74
N VAL A 57 0.58 -53.63 2.92
CA VAL A 57 -0.33 -53.95 1.81
C VAL A 57 -0.38 -52.81 0.79
N GLY A 58 -0.47 -51.56 1.24
CA GLY A 58 -0.43 -50.40 0.35
C GLY A 58 0.84 -50.37 -0.51
N ALA A 59 2.01 -50.51 0.10
CA ALA A 59 3.29 -50.56 -0.61
C ALA A 59 3.37 -51.72 -1.61
N LEU A 60 2.88 -52.91 -1.24
CA LEU A 60 2.86 -54.08 -2.13
C LEU A 60 1.95 -53.87 -3.35
N LEU A 61 0.74 -53.35 -3.15
CA LEU A 61 -0.19 -53.06 -4.24
C LEU A 61 0.42 -52.12 -5.27
N GLU A 62 1.22 -51.16 -4.81
CA GLU A 62 1.82 -50.13 -5.64
C GLU A 62 3.04 -50.64 -6.40
N LEU A 63 3.89 -51.43 -5.75
CA LEU A 63 4.99 -52.14 -6.40
C LEU A 63 4.47 -53.18 -7.41
N MET A 64 3.32 -53.79 -7.14
CA MET A 64 2.62 -54.67 -8.09
C MET A 64 2.01 -53.88 -9.26
N GLY A 65 1.41 -52.71 -8.99
CA GLY A 65 0.87 -51.82 -10.02
C GLY A 65 1.96 -51.33 -11.00
N ALA A 66 3.18 -51.13 -10.51
CA ALA A 66 4.35 -50.83 -11.35
C ALA A 66 4.96 -52.05 -12.05
N GLY A 67 4.44 -53.26 -11.81
CA GLY A 67 4.97 -54.51 -12.36
C GLY A 67 6.32 -54.94 -11.79
N TRP A 68 6.73 -54.37 -10.65
CA TRP A 68 8.01 -54.68 -10.00
C TRP A 68 7.91 -55.82 -9.00
N VAL A 69 6.72 -56.06 -8.45
CA VAL A 69 6.42 -57.21 -7.58
C VAL A 69 5.34 -58.05 -8.23
N SER A 70 5.46 -59.36 -8.13
CA SER A 70 4.40 -60.31 -8.46
C SER A 70 4.00 -61.12 -7.22
N LEU A 71 2.78 -61.62 -7.25
CA LEU A 71 2.28 -62.57 -6.27
C LEU A 71 2.33 -63.98 -6.86
N THR A 72 2.81 -64.93 -6.09
CA THR A 72 2.77 -66.35 -6.43
C THR A 72 2.09 -67.12 -5.31
N VAL A 73 1.20 -68.03 -5.69
CA VAL A 73 0.51 -68.92 -4.75
C VAL A 73 1.27 -70.23 -4.72
N HIS A 74 1.87 -70.56 -3.58
CA HIS A 74 2.51 -71.85 -3.34
C HIS A 74 1.77 -72.58 -2.21
N GLY A 75 0.95 -73.56 -2.59
CA GLY A 75 0.07 -74.26 -1.64
C GLY A 75 -1.03 -73.33 -1.12
N SER A 76 -1.13 -73.19 0.21
CA SER A 76 -2.08 -72.28 0.87
C SER A 76 -1.52 -70.89 1.21
N ALA A 77 -0.25 -70.63 0.90
CA ALA A 77 0.41 -69.37 1.25
C ALA A 77 0.63 -68.48 0.01
N VAL A 78 0.29 -67.20 0.15
CA VAL A 78 0.59 -66.15 -0.84
C VAL A 78 1.97 -65.59 -0.53
N ARG A 79 2.89 -65.67 -1.51
CA ARG A 79 4.22 -65.08 -1.43
C ARG A 79 4.36 -63.98 -2.47
N PHE A 80 5.13 -62.96 -2.11
CA PHE A 80 5.51 -61.86 -2.98
C PHE A 80 6.97 -62.03 -3.36
N ALA A 81 7.31 -61.66 -4.59
CA ALA A 81 8.69 -61.63 -5.08
C ALA A 81 8.86 -60.51 -6.12
N ALA A 82 10.07 -60.00 -6.28
CA ALA A 82 10.34 -59.06 -7.35
C ALA A 82 10.30 -59.75 -8.73
N THR A 83 9.74 -59.08 -9.73
CA THR A 83 9.86 -59.49 -11.13
C THR A 83 11.30 -59.26 -11.63
N PRO A 84 11.70 -59.79 -12.80
CA PRO A 84 13.03 -59.48 -13.37
C PRO A 84 13.30 -57.97 -13.52
N VAL A 85 12.26 -57.18 -13.85
CA VAL A 85 12.34 -55.72 -13.96
C VAL A 85 12.39 -55.06 -12.58
N GLY A 86 11.64 -55.59 -11.60
CA GLY A 86 11.69 -55.13 -10.20
C GLY A 86 13.06 -55.36 -9.57
N ALA A 87 13.68 -56.53 -9.78
CA ALA A 87 15.01 -56.85 -9.26
C ALA A 87 16.10 -55.94 -9.85
N GLN A 88 16.00 -55.56 -11.13
CA GLN A 88 16.88 -54.54 -11.72
C GLN A 88 16.67 -53.16 -11.10
N SER A 89 15.41 -52.79 -10.84
CA SER A 89 15.07 -51.49 -10.25
C SER A 89 15.51 -51.39 -8.79
N ALA A 90 15.44 -52.49 -8.02
CA ALA A 90 15.88 -52.59 -6.64
C ALA A 90 17.36 -52.23 -6.44
N ARG A 91 18.22 -52.57 -7.41
CA ARG A 91 19.68 -52.35 -7.36
C ARG A 91 20.10 -50.90 -7.58
N LYS A 92 19.16 -50.03 -7.98
CA LYS A 92 19.45 -48.60 -8.14
C LYS A 92 19.60 -47.95 -6.76
N THR A 93 20.37 -46.87 -6.69
CA THR A 93 20.53 -46.08 -5.45
C THR A 93 19.22 -45.42 -5.02
N LYS A 94 18.33 -45.14 -5.97
CA LYS A 94 16.96 -44.65 -5.75
C LYS A 94 16.07 -45.18 -6.87
N LEU A 95 14.83 -45.56 -6.53
CA LEU A 95 13.84 -45.89 -7.55
C LEU A 95 13.55 -44.67 -8.43
N ASN A 96 13.31 -44.92 -9.72
CA ASN A 96 13.05 -43.83 -10.66
C ASN A 96 11.65 -43.28 -10.39
N ASP A 97 11.61 -42.04 -9.91
CA ASP A 97 10.38 -41.28 -9.77
C ASP A 97 9.80 -41.00 -11.17
N ASN A 98 8.53 -41.33 -11.38
CA ASN A 98 7.80 -40.95 -12.59
C ASN A 98 7.04 -39.65 -12.31
N LEU A 99 7.80 -38.59 -12.02
CA LEU A 99 7.25 -37.28 -11.69
C LEU A 99 7.32 -36.38 -12.91
N VAL A 100 6.16 -35.91 -13.35
CA VAL A 100 6.04 -34.94 -14.44
C VAL A 100 5.65 -33.60 -13.82
N PRO A 101 6.43 -32.53 -14.02
CA PRO A 101 6.03 -31.22 -13.57
C PRO A 101 4.76 -30.80 -14.32
N ARG A 102 3.73 -30.43 -13.59
CA ARG A 102 2.49 -29.89 -14.12
C ARG A 102 2.21 -28.54 -13.52
N ARG A 103 1.79 -27.62 -14.38
CA ARG A 103 1.35 -26.30 -13.94
C ARG A 103 -0.11 -26.39 -13.51
N ARG A 104 -0.39 -25.93 -12.30
CA ARG A 104 -1.72 -25.75 -11.74
C ARG A 104 -2.02 -24.27 -11.55
N SER A 105 -3.30 -23.96 -11.44
CA SER A 105 -3.77 -22.63 -11.10
C SER A 105 -4.97 -22.74 -10.18
N ASP A 106 -5.05 -21.85 -9.21
CA ASP A 106 -6.12 -21.82 -8.24
C ASP A 106 -6.49 -20.37 -7.89
N THR A 107 -7.48 -20.17 -7.02
CA THR A 107 -7.85 -18.87 -6.49
C THR A 107 -7.95 -18.90 -4.98
N LEU A 108 -7.31 -17.96 -4.31
CA LEU A 108 -7.38 -17.76 -2.87
C LEU A 108 -8.00 -16.39 -2.57
N CYS A 109 -8.57 -16.23 -1.38
CA CYS A 109 -8.93 -14.94 -0.81
C CYS A 109 -7.92 -14.57 0.28
N LEU A 110 -7.24 -13.44 0.13
CA LEU A 110 -6.40 -12.87 1.19
C LEU A 110 -7.20 -11.84 1.98
N ASP A 111 -7.35 -12.04 3.28
CA ASP A 111 -7.98 -11.04 4.12
C ASP A 111 -7.12 -9.76 4.19
N ARG A 112 -7.77 -8.60 4.26
CA ARG A 112 -7.07 -7.30 4.32
C ARG A 112 -6.93 -6.77 5.74
N LEU A 113 -7.18 -7.59 6.77
CA LEU A 113 -7.01 -7.23 8.18
C LEU A 113 -5.64 -7.68 8.70
N VAL A 114 -5.30 -8.94 8.50
CA VAL A 114 -4.06 -9.59 8.95
C VAL A 114 -3.30 -10.29 7.82
N GLY A 115 -3.93 -10.54 6.67
CA GLY A 115 -3.25 -11.08 5.48
C GLY A 115 -3.30 -12.60 5.31
N SER A 116 -4.22 -13.29 5.99
CA SER A 116 -4.43 -14.74 5.89
C SER A 116 -5.02 -15.14 4.54
N ALA A 117 -4.58 -16.28 4.01
CA ALA A 117 -5.24 -16.91 2.88
C ALA A 117 -6.42 -17.77 3.33
N ILE A 118 -7.50 -17.75 2.55
CA ILE A 118 -8.74 -18.47 2.80
C ILE A 118 -9.27 -18.98 1.44
N ASP A 119 -9.85 -20.17 1.41
CA ASP A 119 -10.53 -20.66 0.21
C ASP A 119 -11.76 -19.76 -0.10
N PRO A 120 -11.91 -19.25 -1.33
CA PRO A 120 -13.09 -18.49 -1.73
C PRO A 120 -14.41 -19.24 -1.56
N LEU A 121 -14.42 -20.57 -1.64
CA LEU A 121 -15.61 -21.42 -1.45
C LEU A 121 -16.09 -21.44 0.00
N ASP A 122 -15.19 -21.19 0.95
CA ASP A 122 -15.52 -21.11 2.38
C ASP A 122 -16.00 -19.71 2.80
N LEU A 123 -16.10 -18.77 1.86
CA LEU A 123 -16.51 -17.40 2.11
C LEU A 123 -17.78 -17.03 1.35
N THR A 124 -18.67 -16.30 2.01
CA THR A 124 -19.76 -15.62 1.30
C THR A 124 -19.24 -14.31 0.73
N LEU A 125 -18.84 -14.34 -0.55
CA LEU A 125 -18.29 -13.17 -1.23
C LEU A 125 -19.37 -12.26 -1.80
N VAL A 126 -19.33 -10.98 -1.39
CA VAL A 126 -20.23 -9.93 -1.85
C VAL A 126 -19.44 -8.90 -2.65
N HIS A 127 -19.87 -8.61 -3.87
CA HIS A 127 -19.31 -7.52 -4.67
C HIS A 127 -19.75 -6.17 -4.09
N ARG A 128 -18.87 -5.17 -4.10
CA ARG A 128 -19.09 -3.82 -3.54
C ARG A 128 -20.41 -3.19 -3.95
N ASP A 129 -20.77 -3.28 -5.23
CA ASP A 129 -22.01 -2.66 -5.74
C ASP A 129 -23.28 -3.30 -5.17
N LYS A 130 -23.15 -4.48 -4.55
CA LYS A 130 -24.23 -5.20 -3.88
C LYS A 130 -24.21 -4.99 -2.35
N ILE A 131 -23.30 -4.19 -1.82
CA ILE A 131 -23.26 -3.87 -0.39
C ILE A 131 -24.36 -2.83 -0.10
N PRO A 132 -25.27 -3.09 0.85
CA PRO A 132 -26.31 -2.14 1.22
C PRO A 132 -25.74 -0.81 1.74
N ALA A 133 -26.43 0.29 1.45
CA ALA A 133 -26.08 1.60 2.01
C ALA A 133 -26.16 1.55 3.55
N GLY A 134 -25.11 2.02 4.23
CA GLY A 134 -25.01 1.98 5.70
C GLY A 134 -24.52 0.66 6.29
N ALA A 135 -24.13 -0.32 5.46
CA ALA A 135 -23.50 -1.56 5.92
C ALA A 135 -22.22 -1.30 6.73
N ALA A 136 -21.97 -2.13 7.75
CA ALA A 136 -20.76 -2.06 8.56
C ALA A 136 -19.59 -2.73 7.81
N ILE A 137 -18.58 -1.95 7.45
CA ILE A 137 -17.41 -2.43 6.69
C ILE A 137 -16.19 -2.39 7.59
N LEU A 138 -15.48 -3.52 7.68
CA LEU A 138 -14.25 -3.60 8.46
C LEU A 138 -13.11 -2.86 7.75
N PRO A 139 -12.21 -2.19 8.49
CA PRO A 139 -11.12 -1.44 7.88
C PRO A 139 -10.06 -2.37 7.30
N SER A 140 -9.44 -2.00 6.19
CA SER A 140 -8.21 -2.69 5.77
C SER A 140 -7.03 -2.24 6.65
N ARG A 141 -6.17 -3.17 7.05
CA ARG A 141 -4.90 -2.97 7.79
C ARG A 141 -3.68 -3.57 7.04
N THR A 142 -3.87 -4.61 6.23
CA THR A 142 -2.83 -5.19 5.37
C THR A 142 -2.96 -4.67 3.93
N PHE A 143 -1.85 -4.14 3.41
CA PHE A 143 -1.79 -3.44 2.10
C PHE A 143 -0.70 -3.94 1.16
N THR A 144 0.14 -4.85 1.65
CA THR A 144 1.18 -5.54 0.88
C THR A 144 0.97 -7.04 1.00
N PRO A 145 0.96 -7.81 -0.10
CA PRO A 145 1.11 -9.26 -0.04
C PRO A 145 2.61 -9.53 0.02
N THR A 146 3.26 -9.13 1.11
CA THR A 146 4.57 -9.69 1.49
C THR A 146 4.42 -11.01 2.22
N VAL A 147 3.18 -11.52 2.32
CA VAL A 147 2.91 -12.90 2.71
C VAL A 147 3.34 -13.76 1.52
N SER A 148 4.48 -14.41 1.66
CA SER A 148 4.77 -15.59 0.84
C SER A 148 3.56 -16.52 0.97
N PRO A 149 2.88 -16.92 -0.11
CA PRO A 149 1.75 -17.84 -0.02
C PRO A 149 2.15 -19.24 0.48
N THR A 150 3.37 -19.42 1.01
CA THR A 150 3.74 -20.58 1.84
C THR A 150 2.73 -20.86 2.95
N ASP A 151 2.10 -19.83 3.52
CA ASP A 151 1.05 -19.98 4.56
C ASP A 151 -0.32 -20.39 3.98
N GLY A 152 -0.37 -20.93 2.77
CA GLY A 152 -1.60 -21.40 2.11
C GLY A 152 -1.39 -22.49 1.08
N ILE A 153 -0.25 -23.20 1.09
CA ILE A 153 0.02 -24.33 0.19
C ILE A 153 -0.99 -25.45 0.42
N GLU A 154 -1.36 -25.67 1.68
CA GLU A 154 -2.39 -26.63 2.10
C GLU A 154 -3.79 -26.33 1.55
N ARG A 155 -4.01 -25.10 1.06
CA ARG A 155 -5.28 -24.65 0.49
C ARG A 155 -5.32 -24.74 -1.03
N LEU A 156 -4.25 -25.23 -1.66
CA LEU A 156 -4.20 -25.41 -3.10
C LEU A 156 -4.90 -26.71 -3.50
N PHE A 157 -5.67 -26.65 -4.58
CA PHE A 157 -6.23 -27.83 -5.21
C PHE A 157 -5.13 -28.72 -5.82
N MET A 158 -4.73 -29.75 -5.09
CA MET A 158 -3.78 -30.78 -5.53
C MET A 158 -4.48 -32.15 -5.57
N LEU A 159 -4.15 -32.95 -6.58
CA LEU A 159 -4.57 -34.36 -6.62
C LEU A 159 -3.74 -35.19 -5.62
N GLU A 160 -4.23 -36.38 -5.27
CA GLU A 160 -3.54 -37.28 -4.32
C GLU A 160 -2.13 -37.69 -4.80
N ASP A 161 -1.88 -37.67 -6.11
CA ASP A 161 -0.59 -37.97 -6.74
C ASP A 161 0.25 -36.72 -7.06
N GLU A 162 -0.09 -35.57 -6.46
CA GLU A 162 0.59 -34.29 -6.69
C GLU A 162 1.29 -33.78 -5.43
N SER A 163 2.50 -33.26 -5.62
CA SER A 163 3.24 -32.56 -4.56
C SER A 163 3.67 -31.18 -5.04
N PHE A 164 3.46 -30.16 -4.22
CA PHE A 164 3.87 -28.79 -4.52
C PHE A 164 5.39 -28.72 -4.72
N GLU A 165 5.85 -28.06 -5.79
CA GLU A 165 7.26 -27.82 -6.07
C GLU A 165 7.61 -26.34 -5.92
N GLU A 166 6.96 -25.48 -6.69
CA GLU A 166 7.28 -24.06 -6.70
C GLU A 166 6.09 -23.17 -7.08
N TRP A 167 6.15 -21.92 -6.63
CA TRP A 167 5.25 -20.87 -7.10
C TRP A 167 5.73 -20.35 -8.45
N VAL A 168 4.83 -20.27 -9.43
CA VAL A 168 5.13 -19.70 -10.76
C VAL A 168 4.79 -18.22 -10.81
N ASP A 169 3.60 -17.87 -10.32
CA ASP A 169 3.05 -16.52 -10.40
C ASP A 169 1.90 -16.38 -9.38
N HIS A 170 1.71 -15.21 -8.80
CA HIS A 170 0.54 -14.91 -7.98
C HIS A 170 -0.04 -13.57 -8.42
N ARG A 171 -1.23 -13.63 -9.01
CA ARG A 171 -1.93 -12.52 -9.62
C ARG A 171 -3.00 -12.05 -8.67
N LEU A 172 -2.77 -10.89 -8.07
CA LEU A 172 -3.78 -10.20 -7.30
C LEU A 172 -4.82 -9.66 -8.28
N ASN A 173 -6.07 -10.05 -8.11
CA ASN A 173 -7.16 -9.32 -8.72
C ASN A 173 -7.72 -8.37 -7.66
N SER A 174 -7.62 -7.05 -7.90
CA SER A 174 -8.31 -6.06 -7.06
C SER A 174 -9.80 -6.06 -7.41
N GLN A 175 -10.45 -7.18 -7.17
CA GLN A 175 -11.90 -7.22 -7.30
C GLN A 175 -12.49 -6.64 -6.03
N ASN A 176 -13.53 -5.83 -6.19
CA ASN A 176 -14.21 -5.14 -5.10
C ASN A 176 -15.04 -6.14 -4.25
N PHE A 177 -14.46 -7.26 -3.81
CA PHE A 177 -15.14 -8.28 -3.03
C PHE A 177 -14.88 -8.11 -1.54
N TYR A 178 -15.92 -8.45 -0.78
CA TYR A 178 -15.92 -8.49 0.67
C TYR A 178 -16.44 -9.86 1.09
N ALA A 179 -15.85 -10.45 2.12
CA ALA A 179 -16.44 -11.60 2.78
C ALA A 179 -17.48 -11.12 3.79
N LEU A 180 -18.70 -11.67 3.74
CA LEU A 180 -19.73 -11.43 4.74
C LEU A 180 -19.42 -12.26 5.99
N VAL A 181 -19.27 -11.60 7.12
CA VAL A 181 -19.09 -12.23 8.42
C VAL A 181 -20.15 -11.73 9.40
N ALA A 182 -20.60 -12.57 10.32
CA ALA A 182 -21.56 -12.18 11.35
C ALA A 182 -20.95 -12.38 12.73
N VAL A 183 -20.97 -11.33 13.55
CA VAL A 183 -20.33 -11.30 14.86
C VAL A 183 -21.39 -11.20 15.95
N GLY A 184 -21.26 -12.00 17.02
CA GLY A 184 -22.05 -11.85 18.23
C GLY A 184 -21.32 -12.41 19.45
N GLY A 185 -20.88 -11.53 20.34
CA GLY A 185 -20.00 -11.91 21.45
C GLY A 185 -18.66 -12.42 20.90
N ASP A 186 -18.17 -13.54 21.44
CA ASP A 186 -16.93 -14.19 20.99
C ASP A 186 -17.12 -15.06 19.72
N ASP A 187 -18.36 -15.17 19.22
CA ASP A 187 -18.69 -16.05 18.11
C ASP A 187 -18.72 -15.30 16.77
N ILE A 188 -18.00 -15.83 15.78
CA ILE A 188 -17.86 -15.26 14.43
C ILE A 188 -18.24 -16.32 13.40
N GLU A 189 -19.36 -16.07 12.72
CA GLU A 189 -19.86 -16.84 11.59
C GLU A 189 -19.38 -16.26 10.24
N GLY A 190 -19.34 -17.10 9.22
CA GLY A 190 -18.90 -16.71 7.86
C GLY A 190 -17.40 -16.83 7.63
N LEU A 191 -16.66 -17.40 8.59
CA LEU A 191 -15.25 -17.80 8.45
C LEU A 191 -15.09 -19.32 8.67
N PRO A 192 -14.20 -19.99 7.92
CA PRO A 192 -13.91 -21.40 8.12
C PRO A 192 -13.19 -21.67 9.45
N GLU A 193 -13.29 -22.89 9.98
CA GLU A 193 -12.66 -23.29 11.25
C GLU A 193 -11.14 -23.06 11.26
N TYR A 194 -10.47 -23.27 10.11
CA TYR A 194 -9.03 -23.06 9.97
C TYR A 194 -8.62 -21.58 9.89
N ALA A 195 -9.57 -20.63 9.88
CA ALA A 195 -9.26 -19.21 9.88
C ALA A 195 -8.42 -18.86 11.12
N PRO A 196 -7.26 -18.18 10.97
CA PRO A 196 -6.34 -17.96 12.08
C PRO A 196 -6.99 -17.25 13.26
N LEU A 197 -6.59 -17.61 14.48
CA LEU A 197 -7.08 -16.97 15.70
C LEU A 197 -6.86 -15.45 15.67
N ALA A 198 -5.72 -15.00 15.11
CA ALA A 198 -5.41 -13.58 14.95
C ALA A 198 -6.43 -12.83 14.06
N LEU A 199 -6.94 -13.47 13.00
CA LEU A 199 -7.99 -12.88 12.16
C LEU A 199 -9.30 -12.77 12.92
N ARG A 200 -9.68 -13.83 13.65
CA ARG A 200 -10.90 -13.85 14.46
C ARG A 200 -10.88 -12.76 15.54
N GLN A 201 -9.77 -12.64 16.27
CA GLN A 201 -9.56 -11.59 17.27
C GLN A 201 -9.66 -10.19 16.67
N ALA A 202 -8.97 -9.95 15.55
CA ALA A 202 -8.99 -8.65 14.90
C ALA A 202 -10.36 -8.25 14.35
N ILE A 203 -11.19 -9.21 13.92
CA ILE A 203 -12.58 -8.97 13.53
C ILE A 203 -13.43 -8.64 14.76
N ALA A 204 -13.30 -9.38 15.86
CA ALA A 204 -14.05 -9.12 17.09
C ALA A 204 -13.76 -7.72 17.65
N GLU A 205 -12.48 -7.33 17.73
CA GLU A 205 -12.06 -5.99 18.17
C GLU A 205 -12.65 -4.86 17.31
N GLU A 206 -12.66 -5.04 15.99
CA GLU A 206 -13.21 -4.03 15.07
C GLU A 206 -14.74 -4.00 15.07
N ALA A 207 -15.38 -5.16 15.26
CA ALA A 207 -16.83 -5.27 15.39
C ALA A 207 -17.32 -4.57 16.66
N GLU A 208 -16.68 -4.81 17.81
CA GLU A 208 -17.00 -4.15 19.08
C GLU A 208 -16.92 -2.63 18.98
N ARG A 209 -15.87 -2.14 18.30
CA ARG A 209 -15.68 -0.70 18.02
C ARG A 209 -16.81 -0.11 17.16
N LEU A 210 -17.42 -0.90 16.28
CA LEU A 210 -18.51 -0.49 15.39
C LEU A 210 -19.90 -0.72 15.99
N ASP A 211 -20.03 -1.61 16.99
CA ASP A 211 -21.28 -1.99 17.68
C ASP A 211 -21.65 -1.14 18.88
N THR A 212 -20.71 -0.34 19.39
CA THR A 212 -21.03 0.63 20.45
C THR A 212 -22.01 1.68 19.91
N PRO A 213 -23.28 1.74 20.39
CA PRO A 213 -24.28 2.68 19.88
C PRO A 213 -23.89 4.12 20.25
N ALA A 214 -24.10 5.05 19.33
CA ALA A 214 -24.04 6.49 19.63
C ALA A 214 -25.21 6.88 20.54
N SER A 215 -25.08 6.70 21.86
CA SER A 215 -26.07 7.17 22.84
C SER A 215 -25.69 8.55 23.40
N ALA A 216 -26.55 9.55 23.16
CA ALA A 216 -26.51 10.92 23.71
C ALA A 216 -25.23 11.71 23.31
N PRO A 217 -25.17 13.06 23.44
CA PRO A 217 -24.01 13.81 22.99
C PRO A 217 -22.83 13.42 23.87
N VAL A 218 -22.08 12.42 23.40
CA VAL A 218 -20.77 12.09 23.92
C VAL A 218 -19.97 13.36 23.69
N ALA A 219 -19.72 14.09 24.78
CA ALA A 219 -18.51 14.88 24.88
C ALA A 219 -17.40 13.97 24.35
N LEU A 220 -16.92 14.29 23.15
CA LEU A 220 -16.01 13.51 22.33
C LEU A 220 -14.70 13.36 23.11
N ALA A 221 -14.66 12.47 24.08
CA ALA A 221 -13.44 11.96 24.67
C ALA A 221 -12.75 11.22 23.52
N GLY A 222 -11.76 11.90 22.95
CA GLY A 222 -11.14 11.57 21.68
C GLY A 222 -10.65 10.13 21.66
N ALA A 223 -10.98 9.40 20.59
CA ALA A 223 -10.14 8.29 20.18
C ALA A 223 -8.74 8.88 19.95
N ALA A 224 -7.81 8.61 20.87
CA ALA A 224 -6.46 9.14 20.81
C ALA A 224 -5.85 8.90 19.43
N TYR A 225 -5.31 9.94 18.82
CA TYR A 225 -4.60 9.82 17.55
C TYR A 225 -3.47 8.81 17.69
N ARG A 226 -3.52 7.74 16.90
CA ARG A 226 -2.48 6.71 16.83
C ARG A 226 -1.96 6.64 15.40
N PRO A 227 -0.77 7.18 15.12
CA PRO A 227 -0.19 7.09 13.79
C PRO A 227 0.10 5.62 13.48
N SER A 228 -0.18 5.20 12.24
CA SER A 228 0.18 3.85 11.80
C SER A 228 1.68 3.70 11.57
N ARG A 229 2.40 4.81 11.37
CA ARG A 229 3.83 4.86 11.03
C ARG A 229 4.51 6.06 11.69
N ARG A 230 5.40 5.78 12.64
CA ARG A 230 6.13 6.77 13.44
C ARG A 230 7.63 6.53 13.37
N TYR A 231 8.39 7.61 13.22
CA TYR A 231 9.83 7.63 13.04
C TYR A 231 10.49 8.73 13.87
N GLN A 232 11.81 8.65 14.00
CA GLN A 232 12.65 9.73 14.54
C GLN A 232 13.49 10.30 13.39
N THR A 233 13.69 11.62 13.36
CA THR A 233 14.35 12.30 12.24
C THR A 233 15.05 13.59 12.68
N ASP A 234 15.90 14.15 11.81
CA ASP A 234 16.72 15.35 12.00
C ASP A 234 16.27 16.53 11.11
N VAL A 235 14.96 16.78 11.04
CA VAL A 235 14.40 17.82 10.15
C VAL A 235 14.59 19.23 10.74
N GLY A 236 15.19 20.14 9.96
CA GLY A 236 15.43 21.52 10.38
C GLY A 236 14.66 22.57 9.55
N PRO A 237 14.80 23.87 9.88
CA PRO A 237 14.20 24.96 9.10
C PRO A 237 14.57 24.94 7.61
N ASP A 238 15.80 24.52 7.28
CA ASP A 238 16.30 24.40 5.90
C ASP A 238 15.63 23.26 5.10
N ASP A 239 14.83 22.41 5.77
CA ASP A 239 14.06 21.35 5.13
C ASP A 239 12.66 21.80 4.69
N LEU A 240 12.23 23.01 5.10
CA LEU A 240 11.01 23.63 4.64
C LEU A 240 11.25 24.31 3.29
N ILE A 241 10.59 23.81 2.24
CA ILE A 241 10.67 24.36 0.90
C ILE A 241 9.41 25.16 0.64
N VAL A 242 9.53 26.48 0.50
CA VAL A 242 8.40 27.41 0.38
C VAL A 242 8.50 28.24 -0.89
N GLY A 243 7.44 28.22 -1.71
CA GLY A 243 7.30 29.01 -2.93
C GLY A 243 7.90 28.39 -4.19
N THR A 244 7.49 28.88 -5.36
CA THR A 244 7.84 28.34 -6.68
C THR A 244 9.34 28.24 -6.91
N GLU A 245 10.08 29.33 -6.66
CA GLU A 245 11.53 29.43 -6.92
C GLU A 245 12.29 28.33 -6.17
N ALA A 246 12.05 28.20 -4.86
CA ALA A 246 12.71 27.19 -4.03
C ALA A 246 12.41 25.76 -4.50
N HIS A 247 11.17 25.47 -4.92
CA HIS A 247 10.82 24.15 -5.45
C HIS A 247 11.50 23.86 -6.79
N LEU A 248 11.65 24.86 -7.67
CA LEU A 248 12.37 24.71 -8.93
C LEU A 248 13.87 24.47 -8.68
N GLU A 249 14.49 25.23 -7.78
CA GLU A 249 15.88 25.04 -7.37
C GLU A 249 16.13 23.62 -6.81
N ILE A 250 15.21 23.12 -5.97
CA ILE A 250 15.28 21.75 -5.45
C ILE A 250 15.16 20.73 -6.58
N LEU A 251 14.22 20.89 -7.50
CA LEU A 251 14.03 19.95 -8.60
C LEU A 251 15.24 19.93 -9.54
N GLU A 252 15.81 21.09 -9.85
CA GLU A 252 17.05 21.21 -10.62
C GLU A 252 18.24 20.59 -9.88
N HIS A 253 18.37 20.85 -8.59
CA HIS A 253 19.40 20.24 -7.74
C HIS A 253 19.30 18.72 -7.74
N VAL A 254 18.10 18.18 -7.54
CA VAL A 254 17.84 16.74 -7.54
C VAL A 254 18.22 16.13 -8.89
N LEU A 255 17.77 16.73 -9.99
CA LEU A 255 18.10 16.25 -11.32
C LEU A 255 19.58 16.40 -11.67
N ALA A 256 20.28 17.40 -11.13
CA ALA A 256 21.71 17.59 -11.35
C ALA A 256 22.57 16.57 -10.57
N ASN A 257 22.15 16.20 -9.35
CA ASN A 257 22.99 15.45 -8.41
C ASN A 257 22.59 13.99 -8.20
N ALA A 258 21.40 13.57 -8.63
CA ALA A 258 20.97 12.18 -8.53
C ALA A 258 21.99 11.23 -9.19
N ARG A 259 22.25 10.09 -8.52
CA ARG A 259 23.27 9.12 -8.94
C ARG A 259 22.67 7.95 -9.72
N SER A 260 21.49 7.48 -9.35
CA SER A 260 20.92 6.28 -9.96
C SER A 260 19.42 6.38 -10.24
N SER A 261 18.64 7.04 -9.38
CA SER A 261 17.18 7.06 -9.52
C SER A 261 16.56 8.35 -9.03
N VAL A 262 15.57 8.83 -9.78
CA VAL A 262 14.64 9.89 -9.38
C VAL A 262 13.21 9.39 -9.60
N VAL A 263 12.34 9.55 -8.61
CA VAL A 263 10.92 9.26 -8.71
C VAL A 263 10.17 10.56 -8.44
N ILE A 264 9.34 10.98 -9.39
CA ILE A 264 8.51 12.19 -9.28
C ILE A 264 7.06 11.75 -9.40
N HIS A 265 6.24 12.04 -8.40
CA HIS A 265 4.80 11.88 -8.45
C HIS A 265 4.14 13.26 -8.33
N SER A 266 3.22 13.57 -9.25
CA SER A 266 2.41 14.79 -9.21
C SER A 266 0.96 14.48 -9.50
N CYS A 267 0.04 15.26 -8.93
CA CYS A 267 -1.37 15.07 -9.24
C CYS A 267 -1.69 15.55 -10.67
N PHE A 268 -1.14 16.70 -11.04
CA PHE A 268 -1.32 17.31 -12.36
C PHE A 268 -0.04 17.26 -13.19
N VAL A 269 -0.20 17.28 -14.52
CA VAL A 269 0.89 17.36 -15.49
C VAL A 269 0.61 18.51 -16.47
N SER A 270 1.62 19.34 -16.73
CA SER A 270 1.59 20.38 -17.75
C SER A 270 2.66 20.12 -18.80
N GLY A 271 2.28 20.15 -20.08
CA GLY A 271 3.25 20.04 -21.18
C GLY A 271 4.30 21.15 -21.15
N GLY A 272 3.92 22.37 -20.77
CA GLY A 272 4.86 23.49 -20.63
C GLY A 272 5.88 23.27 -19.51
N SER A 273 5.43 22.80 -18.34
CA SER A 273 6.33 22.50 -17.22
C SER A 273 7.27 21.35 -17.55
N VAL A 274 6.78 20.27 -18.16
CA VAL A 274 7.62 19.15 -18.60
C VAL A 274 8.64 19.59 -19.66
N ASN A 275 8.23 20.39 -20.65
CA ASN A 275 9.13 20.95 -21.66
C ASN A 275 10.26 21.77 -21.04
N ARG A 276 9.96 22.60 -20.03
CA ARG A 276 10.96 23.37 -19.29
C ARG A 276 11.98 22.45 -18.59
N LEU A 277 11.54 21.32 -18.07
CA LEU A 277 12.38 20.35 -17.35
C LEU A 277 13.17 19.42 -18.28
N LEU A 278 12.81 19.31 -19.56
CA LEU A 278 13.46 18.39 -20.51
C LEU A 278 14.99 18.50 -20.56
N PRO A 279 15.61 19.70 -20.55
CA PRO A 279 17.07 19.80 -20.53
C PRO A 279 17.68 19.12 -19.29
N ALA A 280 17.14 19.39 -18.10
CA ALA A 280 17.61 18.81 -16.84
C ALA A 280 17.35 17.29 -16.78
N LEU A 281 16.16 16.85 -17.20
CA LEU A 281 15.80 15.42 -17.31
C LEU A 281 16.75 14.68 -18.25
N THR A 282 17.06 15.28 -19.41
CA THR A 282 17.95 14.70 -20.42
C THR A 282 19.39 14.64 -19.92
N ALA A 283 19.86 15.69 -19.24
CA ALA A 283 21.19 15.70 -18.63
C ALA A 283 21.34 14.58 -17.59
N ALA A 284 20.36 14.42 -16.70
CA ALA A 284 20.32 13.33 -15.73
C ALA A 284 20.30 11.94 -16.39
N ALA A 285 19.43 11.75 -17.39
CA ALA A 285 19.36 10.52 -18.16
C ALA A 285 20.68 10.17 -18.86
N ASN A 286 21.39 11.18 -19.40
CA ASN A 286 22.68 10.99 -20.07
C ASN A 286 23.79 10.53 -19.13
N ARG A 287 23.73 10.92 -17.85
CA ARG A 287 24.60 10.40 -16.77
C ARG A 287 24.24 8.98 -16.33
N GLY A 288 23.14 8.42 -16.83
CA GLY A 288 22.68 7.08 -16.47
C GLY A 288 21.77 7.04 -15.25
N VAL A 289 21.10 8.15 -14.93
CA VAL A 289 20.01 8.18 -13.92
C VAL A 289 18.72 7.68 -14.56
N THR A 290 17.98 6.82 -13.87
CA THR A 290 16.61 6.43 -14.27
C THR A 290 15.60 7.33 -13.58
N ILE A 291 14.70 7.94 -14.35
CA ILE A 291 13.75 8.94 -13.86
C ILE A 291 12.34 8.43 -14.10
N GLU A 292 11.57 8.23 -13.04
CA GLU A 292 10.16 7.82 -13.09
C GLU A 292 9.27 9.02 -12.89
N LEU A 293 8.39 9.26 -13.85
CA LEU A 293 7.43 10.36 -13.84
C LEU A 293 6.02 9.76 -13.70
N LEU A 294 5.47 9.82 -12.50
CA LEU A 294 4.17 9.29 -12.11
C LEU A 294 3.16 10.43 -12.00
N TRP A 295 1.89 10.13 -12.32
CA TRP A 295 0.83 11.13 -12.26
C TRP A 295 -0.51 10.52 -11.85
N GLY A 296 -1.45 11.32 -11.32
CA GLY A 296 -2.83 10.86 -11.17
C GLY A 296 -3.83 11.85 -10.57
N LEU A 297 -5.09 11.76 -10.99
CA LEU A 297 -6.20 12.60 -10.52
C LEU A 297 -7.55 11.98 -10.91
N ARG A 298 -8.36 11.54 -9.94
CA ARG A 298 -9.77 11.15 -10.22
C ARG A 298 -10.76 12.27 -9.91
N TYR A 299 -11.02 13.13 -10.90
CA TYR A 299 -12.22 13.96 -11.00
C TYR A 299 -12.67 14.09 -12.46
N ALA A 300 -13.95 13.84 -12.75
CA ALA A 300 -14.50 13.73 -14.11
C ALA A 300 -14.19 14.94 -15.02
N ASP A 301 -14.27 16.18 -14.51
CA ASP A 301 -13.99 17.40 -15.29
C ASP A 301 -12.50 17.75 -15.39
N ALA A 302 -11.72 17.42 -14.38
CA ALA A 302 -10.28 17.63 -14.38
C ALA A 302 -9.54 16.65 -15.32
N THR A 303 -10.19 15.55 -15.69
CA THR A 303 -9.69 14.54 -16.65
C THR A 303 -9.30 15.17 -18.00
N ARG A 304 -10.05 16.16 -18.54
CA ARG A 304 -9.78 16.69 -19.89
C ARG A 304 -8.53 17.57 -19.96
N ARG A 305 -8.36 18.51 -19.00
CA ARG A 305 -7.17 19.37 -18.92
C ARG A 305 -5.92 18.58 -18.53
N SER A 306 -6.07 17.64 -17.59
CA SER A 306 -4.98 16.72 -17.21
C SER A 306 -4.54 15.87 -18.40
N GLN A 307 -5.48 15.33 -19.19
CA GLN A 307 -5.14 14.51 -20.37
C GLN A 307 -4.38 15.29 -21.45
N ALA A 308 -4.73 16.56 -21.70
CA ALA A 308 -4.00 17.39 -22.66
C ALA A 308 -2.54 17.62 -22.22
N GLY A 309 -2.32 17.92 -20.94
CA GLY A 309 -0.97 18.08 -20.38
C GLY A 309 -0.16 16.78 -20.41
N VAL A 310 -0.78 15.65 -20.07
CA VAL A 310 -0.20 14.30 -20.16
C VAL A 310 0.20 13.97 -21.61
N ASN A 311 -0.68 14.21 -22.58
CA ASN A 311 -0.38 13.96 -24.00
C ASN A 311 0.77 14.84 -24.50
N ALA A 312 0.76 16.13 -24.17
CA ALA A 312 1.85 17.03 -24.52
C ALA A 312 3.19 16.60 -23.89
N ALA A 313 3.18 16.16 -22.64
CA ALA A 313 4.37 15.61 -21.98
C ALA A 313 4.88 14.34 -22.67
N ARG A 314 3.98 13.43 -23.07
CA ARG A 314 4.35 12.23 -23.85
C ARG A 314 4.98 12.58 -25.18
N GLU A 315 4.37 13.49 -25.94
CA GLU A 315 4.89 13.95 -27.22
C GLU A 315 6.27 14.61 -27.08
N ALA A 316 6.46 15.40 -26.03
CA ALA A 316 7.72 16.04 -25.71
C ALA A 316 8.82 15.01 -25.40
N ILE A 317 8.52 14.01 -24.57
CA ILE A 317 9.45 12.92 -24.22
C ILE A 317 9.75 12.02 -25.44
N ALA A 318 8.75 11.79 -26.31
CA ALA A 318 8.91 10.97 -27.51
C ALA A 318 9.90 11.57 -28.53
N LYS A 319 10.10 12.89 -28.51
CA LYS A 319 11.06 13.60 -29.38
C LYS A 319 12.51 13.53 -28.87
N LEU A 320 12.74 13.01 -27.66
CA LEU A 320 14.09 12.89 -27.10
C LEU A 320 14.91 11.79 -27.78
N PRO A 321 16.25 11.90 -27.79
CA PRO A 321 17.11 10.83 -28.24
C PRO A 321 16.85 9.51 -27.50
N ASP A 322 16.98 8.38 -28.21
CA ASP A 322 16.70 7.03 -27.67
C ASP A 322 17.38 6.73 -26.34
N LYS A 323 18.62 7.19 -26.15
CA LYS A 323 19.35 7.03 -24.90
C LYS A 323 18.63 7.67 -23.72
N ALA A 324 18.13 8.90 -23.88
CA ALA A 324 17.40 9.62 -22.85
C ALA A 324 16.00 9.05 -22.64
N ARG A 325 15.30 8.72 -23.73
CA ARG A 325 13.94 8.15 -23.70
C ARG A 325 13.85 6.80 -22.98
N ARG A 326 14.92 5.98 -23.00
CA ARG A 326 15.00 4.72 -22.24
C ARG A 326 15.18 4.91 -20.73
N ARG A 327 15.49 6.12 -20.29
CA ARG A 327 15.76 6.46 -18.88
C ARG A 327 14.72 7.39 -18.27
N ILE A 328 14.02 8.17 -19.09
CA ILE A 328 12.89 9.02 -18.67
C ILE A 328 11.61 8.22 -18.89
N LEU A 329 11.08 7.65 -17.81
CA LEU A 329 10.00 6.68 -17.79
C LEU A 329 8.72 7.37 -17.32
N PHE A 330 7.89 7.79 -18.26
CA PHE A 330 6.60 8.41 -17.99
C PHE A 330 5.50 7.36 -17.85
N ALA A 331 4.81 7.34 -16.72
CA ALA A 331 3.83 6.31 -16.39
C ALA A 331 2.68 6.25 -17.40
N ASP A 332 2.35 5.04 -17.87
CA ASP A 332 1.29 4.84 -18.88
C ASP A 332 -0.13 5.02 -18.33
N LYS A 333 -0.30 4.77 -17.03
CA LYS A 333 -1.58 4.87 -16.33
C LYS A 333 -1.48 5.87 -15.19
N GLU A 334 -2.60 6.50 -14.86
CA GLU A 334 -2.68 7.31 -13.66
C GLU A 334 -2.73 6.48 -12.38
N THR A 335 -2.24 7.05 -11.29
CA THR A 335 -2.24 6.45 -9.95
C THR A 335 -3.54 6.70 -9.17
N SER A 336 -4.42 7.57 -9.67
CA SER A 336 -5.58 8.08 -8.92
C SER A 336 -5.23 8.75 -7.58
N SER A 337 -3.98 9.17 -7.39
CA SER A 337 -3.49 9.80 -6.15
C SER A 337 -3.24 11.29 -6.32
N HIS A 338 -3.66 12.07 -5.33
CA HIS A 338 -3.38 13.50 -5.21
C HIS A 338 -2.02 13.79 -4.55
N ALA A 339 -1.31 12.76 -4.10
CA ALA A 339 -0.02 12.89 -3.44
C ALA A 339 1.00 13.59 -4.33
N LYS A 340 1.96 14.26 -3.71
CA LYS A 340 3.07 14.91 -4.40
C LYS A 340 4.35 14.53 -3.71
N VAL A 341 5.14 13.74 -4.40
CA VAL A 341 6.29 13.05 -3.82
C VAL A 341 7.45 13.14 -4.79
N LEU A 342 8.62 13.52 -4.29
CA LEU A 342 9.90 13.41 -4.99
C LEU A 342 10.80 12.49 -4.16
N ILE A 343 11.48 11.53 -4.77
CA ILE A 343 12.47 10.66 -4.10
C ILE A 343 13.69 10.56 -5.00
N ALA A 344 14.88 10.80 -4.47
CA ALA A 344 16.12 10.68 -5.25
C ALA A 344 17.33 10.37 -4.37
N ASP A 345 18.40 9.85 -4.99
CA ASP A 345 19.72 9.69 -4.37
C ASP A 345 20.66 10.87 -4.70
N SER A 346 20.15 12.09 -4.52
CA SER A 346 20.82 13.36 -4.81
C SER A 346 21.59 13.97 -3.64
N GLY A 347 21.40 13.44 -2.42
CA GLY A 347 22.09 13.95 -1.24
C GLY A 347 23.61 13.70 -1.27
N PRO A 348 24.36 14.31 -0.33
CA PRO A 348 25.81 14.11 -0.22
C PRO A 348 26.19 12.62 -0.24
N GLN A 349 27.20 12.27 -1.03
CA GLN A 349 27.65 10.88 -1.23
C GLN A 349 26.59 9.93 -1.83
N GLY A 350 25.50 10.44 -2.41
CA GLY A 350 24.42 9.62 -2.96
C GLY A 350 23.44 9.12 -1.91
N ARG A 351 23.32 9.84 -0.79
CA ARG A 351 22.27 9.58 0.21
C ARG A 351 20.90 9.88 -0.40
N PHE A 352 19.91 9.10 0.02
CA PHE A 352 18.54 9.32 -0.40
C PHE A 352 17.90 10.47 0.35
N GLU A 353 17.07 11.20 -0.37
CA GLU A 353 16.19 12.24 0.14
C GLU A 353 14.84 12.14 -0.57
N GLY A 354 13.82 12.67 0.08
CA GLY A 354 12.52 12.83 -0.55
C GLY A 354 11.79 14.07 -0.07
N TYR A 355 10.75 14.45 -0.79
CA TYR A 355 10.00 15.67 -0.57
C TYR A 355 8.51 15.36 -0.63
N VAL A 356 7.75 15.81 0.36
CA VAL A 356 6.29 15.60 0.46
C VAL A 356 5.62 16.93 0.75
N GLY A 357 4.51 17.23 0.07
CA GLY A 357 3.74 18.44 0.34
C GLY A 357 2.71 18.79 -0.73
N SER A 358 2.58 20.07 -1.02
CA SER A 358 1.55 20.63 -1.88
C SER A 358 2.00 20.90 -3.32
N CYS A 359 3.32 20.86 -3.61
CA CYS A 359 3.87 21.17 -4.92
C CYS A 359 3.58 20.13 -6.01
N ASN A 360 2.92 20.53 -7.10
CA ASN A 360 2.80 19.68 -8.29
C ASN A 360 4.07 19.79 -9.16
N TRP A 361 5.09 18.98 -8.86
CA TRP A 361 6.38 18.95 -9.55
C TRP A 361 6.34 18.90 -11.10
N LEU A 362 5.29 18.30 -11.68
CA LEU A 362 5.11 18.17 -13.14
C LEU A 362 4.16 19.19 -13.76
N SER A 363 3.62 20.11 -12.96
CA SER A 363 2.70 21.14 -13.45
C SER A 363 2.85 22.47 -12.74
N THR A 364 4.01 22.76 -12.13
CA THR A 364 4.18 23.94 -11.28
C THR A 364 3.75 25.21 -12.01
N ILE A 365 2.74 25.85 -11.43
CA ILE A 365 2.26 27.21 -11.71
C ILE A 365 2.88 28.11 -10.64
N ASP A 366 3.00 29.40 -10.89
CA ASP A 366 3.68 30.36 -10.00
C ASP A 366 2.91 30.61 -8.69
N TRP A 367 2.86 29.59 -7.83
CA TRP A 367 2.07 29.53 -6.60
C TRP A 367 2.96 29.35 -5.37
N THR A 368 2.50 29.89 -4.24
CA THR A 368 3.09 29.66 -2.93
C THR A 368 2.76 28.24 -2.50
N GLU A 369 3.72 27.34 -2.75
CA GLU A 369 3.69 25.92 -2.39
C GLU A 369 4.50 25.65 -1.11
N LEU A 370 4.24 24.51 -0.46
CA LEU A 370 5.00 24.03 0.69
C LEU A 370 5.33 22.55 0.53
N SER A 371 6.60 22.20 0.70
CA SER A 371 7.04 20.81 0.84
C SER A 371 8.05 20.68 1.98
N ILE A 372 8.12 19.48 2.57
CA ILE A 372 9.15 19.13 3.56
C ILE A 372 10.13 18.12 2.98
N ARG A 373 11.43 18.33 3.19
CA ARG A 373 12.50 17.39 2.86
C ARG A 373 12.66 16.33 3.97
N ILE A 374 12.84 15.08 3.56
CA ILE A 374 12.91 13.90 4.42
C ILE A 374 14.14 13.09 4.03
N ARG A 375 14.92 12.65 5.02
CA ARG A 375 16.15 11.86 4.81
C ARG A 375 16.07 10.46 5.41
N ASP A 376 15.07 10.17 6.25
CA ASP A 376 14.95 8.84 6.85
C ASP A 376 14.57 7.80 5.79
N PRO A 377 15.43 6.79 5.54
CA PRO A 377 15.20 5.85 4.46
C PRO A 377 13.99 4.94 4.69
N ARG A 378 13.51 4.77 5.94
CA ARG A 378 12.31 3.98 6.24
C ARG A 378 11.06 4.72 5.75
N VAL A 379 10.99 6.03 5.97
CA VAL A 379 9.91 6.89 5.44
C VAL A 379 9.92 6.84 3.92
N LEU A 380 11.10 6.99 3.30
CA LEU A 380 11.24 6.92 1.84
C LEU A 380 10.85 5.53 1.30
N ALA A 381 11.15 4.46 2.02
CA ALA A 381 10.75 3.10 1.66
C ALA A 381 9.23 2.92 1.69
N ASP A 382 8.55 3.50 2.69
CA ASP A 382 7.09 3.50 2.76
C ASP A 382 6.48 4.30 1.61
N LEU A 383 7.01 5.50 1.31
CA LEU A 383 6.56 6.30 0.17
C LEU A 383 6.71 5.53 -1.15
N ALA A 384 7.87 4.93 -1.41
CA ALA A 384 8.09 4.10 -2.61
C ALA A 384 7.14 2.90 -2.66
N GLY A 385 6.89 2.25 -1.51
CA GLY A 385 5.94 1.15 -1.41
C GLY A 385 4.50 1.56 -1.72
N MET A 386 4.07 2.72 -1.23
CA MET A 386 2.72 3.24 -1.50
C MET A 386 2.55 3.62 -2.96
N LEU A 387 3.53 4.29 -3.56
CA LEU A 387 3.52 4.59 -5.00
C LEU A 387 3.45 3.30 -5.84
N ALA A 388 4.17 2.24 -5.44
CA ALA A 388 4.07 0.95 -6.10
C ALA A 388 2.65 0.38 -6.02
N THR A 389 2.02 0.41 -4.84
CA THR A 389 0.65 -0.07 -4.64
C THR A 389 -0.37 0.63 -5.53
N LEU A 390 -0.22 1.94 -5.76
CA LEU A 390 -1.11 2.71 -6.64
C LEU A 390 -1.01 2.29 -8.12
N LEU A 391 0.10 1.69 -8.53
CA LEU A 391 0.38 1.28 -9.90
C LEU A 391 0.12 -0.19 -10.16
N ILE A 392 -0.14 -1.00 -9.12
CA ILE A 392 -0.46 -2.42 -9.30
C ILE A 392 -1.75 -2.51 -10.13
N PRO A 393 -1.70 -3.12 -11.32
CA PRO A 393 -2.89 -3.21 -12.16
C PRO A 393 -3.91 -4.15 -11.50
N PRO A 394 -5.22 -3.91 -11.71
CA PRO A 394 -6.27 -4.77 -11.18
C PRO A 394 -6.24 -6.20 -11.74
N HIS A 395 -5.52 -6.43 -12.85
CA HIS A 395 -5.27 -7.71 -13.50
C HIS A 395 -3.97 -7.64 -14.32
N GLY A 396 -3.30 -8.79 -14.52
CA GLY A 396 -2.08 -8.89 -15.33
C GLY A 396 -0.77 -8.83 -14.52
N SER A 397 0.36 -8.96 -15.22
CA SER A 397 1.70 -8.90 -14.61
C SER A 397 2.04 -7.49 -14.11
N TRP A 398 2.90 -7.41 -13.10
CA TRP A 398 3.44 -6.13 -12.65
C TRP A 398 4.20 -5.42 -13.76
N GLY A 399 3.95 -4.13 -13.90
CA GLY A 399 4.71 -3.28 -14.80
C GLY A 399 6.15 -3.10 -14.32
N GLY A 400 7.03 -2.66 -15.23
CA GLY A 400 8.41 -2.35 -14.88
C GLY A 400 8.52 -1.23 -13.84
N ASP A 401 7.55 -0.32 -13.80
CA ASP A 401 7.39 0.73 -12.78
C ASP A 401 7.17 0.15 -11.38
N VAL A 402 6.20 -0.76 -11.21
CA VAL A 402 5.96 -1.46 -9.94
C VAL A 402 7.22 -2.19 -9.48
N HIS A 403 7.89 -2.94 -10.37
CA HIS A 403 9.11 -3.65 -10.04
C HIS A 403 10.25 -2.71 -9.59
N ARG A 404 10.43 -1.56 -10.24
CA ARG A 404 11.47 -0.59 -9.88
C ARG A 404 11.18 0.10 -8.55
N LEU A 405 9.93 0.47 -8.28
CA LEU A 405 9.53 1.04 -6.98
C LEU A 405 9.67 0.02 -5.83
N VAL A 406 9.30 -1.24 -6.05
CA VAL A 406 9.52 -2.32 -5.06
C VAL A 406 11.01 -2.55 -4.82
N LYS A 407 11.83 -2.51 -5.87
CA LYS A 407 13.30 -2.59 -5.74
C LYS A 407 13.86 -1.39 -4.97
N LEU A 408 13.36 -0.19 -5.24
CA LEU A 408 13.72 1.04 -4.52
C LEU A 408 13.35 0.92 -3.04
N LYS A 409 12.12 0.51 -2.71
CA LYS A 409 11.69 0.20 -1.35
C LYS A 409 12.65 -0.77 -0.67
N LYS A 410 12.96 -1.92 -1.29
CA LYS A 410 13.87 -2.92 -0.71
C LYS A 410 15.28 -2.34 -0.45
N ARG A 411 15.79 -1.51 -1.36
CA ARG A 411 17.08 -0.83 -1.19
C ARG A 411 17.04 0.12 0.00
N LEU A 412 16.00 0.94 0.10
CA LEU A 412 15.82 1.92 1.17
C LEU A 412 15.64 1.24 2.54
N SER A 413 14.86 0.15 2.63
CA SER A 413 14.67 -0.61 3.86
C SER A 413 15.97 -1.24 4.41
N GLY A 414 16.99 -1.43 3.57
CA GLY A 414 18.30 -1.95 3.98
C GLY A 414 19.28 -0.88 4.47
N LEU A 415 18.93 0.41 4.42
CA LEU A 415 19.79 1.50 4.85
C LEU A 415 19.60 1.81 6.35
N SER A 416 20.65 2.36 6.96
CA SER A 416 20.59 2.77 8.37
C SER A 416 19.59 3.91 8.56
N PRO A 417 18.76 3.85 9.61
CA PRO A 417 17.80 4.90 9.92
C PRO A 417 18.52 6.21 10.30
N VAL A 418 17.83 7.32 10.10
CA VAL A 418 18.31 8.62 10.59
C VAL A 418 18.01 8.69 12.09
N LYS A 419 18.92 9.33 12.83
CA LYS A 419 18.73 9.63 14.25
C LYS A 419 18.43 11.12 14.37
N GLY A 420 17.51 11.47 15.26
CA GLY A 420 17.22 12.84 15.63
C GLY A 420 16.15 12.88 16.71
N ASP A 421 15.85 14.09 17.19
CA ASP A 421 14.98 14.31 18.35
C ASP A 421 13.55 14.68 17.95
N ILE A 422 13.28 14.78 16.64
CA ILE A 422 11.96 15.13 16.10
C ILE A 422 11.24 13.84 15.75
N THR A 423 10.00 13.75 16.25
CA THR A 423 9.11 12.65 15.88
C THR A 423 8.43 12.98 14.55
N LEU A 424 8.46 12.04 13.62
CA LEU A 424 7.83 12.13 12.31
C LEU A 424 6.75 11.06 12.18
N ASP A 425 5.51 11.47 11.95
CA ASP A 425 4.39 10.59 11.63
C ASP A 425 4.00 10.73 10.16
N LEU A 426 3.97 9.60 9.44
CA LEU A 426 3.55 9.55 8.04
C LEU A 426 2.03 9.37 7.97
N LEU A 427 1.34 10.39 7.47
CA LEU A 427 -0.12 10.49 7.41
C LEU A 427 -0.65 10.05 6.06
N ILE A 428 -1.67 9.19 6.08
CA ILE A 428 -2.30 8.63 4.88
C ILE A 428 -3.82 8.78 4.94
N ASP A 429 -4.37 9.41 3.90
CA ASP A 429 -5.81 9.57 3.67
C ASP A 429 -6.59 10.01 4.92
N ARG A 430 -7.34 9.10 5.56
CA ARG A 430 -8.22 9.40 6.71
C ARG A 430 -7.46 9.84 7.96
N GLU A 431 -6.17 9.55 8.05
CA GLU A 431 -5.33 9.96 9.18
C GLU A 431 -5.24 11.49 9.28
N HIS A 432 -5.39 12.21 8.16
CA HIS A 432 -5.50 13.67 8.16
C HIS A 432 -6.70 14.15 8.98
N LEU A 433 -7.89 13.54 8.81
CA LEU A 433 -9.07 13.92 9.60
C LEU A 433 -8.92 13.56 11.09
N ALA A 434 -8.19 12.48 11.39
CA ALA A 434 -7.86 12.16 12.78
C ALA A 434 -6.91 13.20 13.39
N LEU A 435 -5.97 13.71 12.60
CA LEU A 435 -5.05 14.76 13.03
C LEU A 435 -5.76 16.07 13.37
N VAL A 436 -6.79 16.45 12.61
CA VAL A 436 -7.58 17.67 12.93
C VAL A 436 -8.20 17.58 14.32
N ARG A 437 -8.75 16.41 14.68
CA ARG A 437 -9.28 16.17 16.03
C ARG A 437 -8.17 16.14 17.09
N HIS A 438 -7.01 15.59 16.73
CA HIS A 438 -5.85 15.61 17.61
C HIS A 438 -5.40 17.04 17.93
N ALA A 439 -5.26 17.90 16.91
CA ALA A 439 -4.89 19.30 17.10
C ALA A 439 -5.93 20.05 17.96
N ARG A 440 -7.24 19.79 17.77
CA ARG A 440 -8.30 20.33 18.63
C ARG A 440 -8.09 19.94 20.11
N ASP A 441 -7.71 18.69 20.38
CA ASP A 441 -7.62 18.15 21.74
C ASP A 441 -6.28 18.47 22.42
N ASP A 442 -5.22 18.68 21.63
CA ASP A 442 -3.84 18.84 22.11
C ASP A 442 -3.39 20.30 22.21
N ALA A 443 -3.93 21.18 21.36
CA ALA A 443 -3.47 22.57 21.25
C ALA A 443 -3.78 23.41 22.49
N GLN A 444 -2.82 24.26 22.88
CA GLN A 444 -2.89 25.07 24.09
C GLN A 444 -2.82 26.59 23.83
N THR A 445 -2.23 27.00 22.71
CA THR A 445 -1.89 28.40 22.42
C THR A 445 -2.42 28.90 21.08
N ARG A 446 -2.45 28.05 20.03
CA ARG A 446 -3.03 28.41 18.72
C ARG A 446 -3.21 27.20 17.81
N ILE A 447 -4.10 27.32 16.84
CA ILE A 447 -4.20 26.43 15.68
C ILE A 447 -4.23 27.27 14.39
N VAL A 448 -3.40 26.90 13.41
CA VAL A 448 -3.46 27.48 12.05
C VAL A 448 -3.57 26.36 11.03
N CYS A 449 -4.58 26.43 10.17
CA CYS A 449 -4.83 25.46 9.10
C CYS A 449 -4.98 26.19 7.76
N ALA A 450 -4.16 25.83 6.77
CA ALA A 450 -4.16 26.47 5.47
C ALA A 450 -4.25 25.46 4.33
N CYS A 451 -5.02 25.76 3.28
CA CYS A 451 -5.04 25.01 2.03
C CYS A 451 -5.46 25.88 0.83
N ASP A 452 -5.48 25.32 -0.39
CA ASP A 452 -5.93 26.04 -1.60
C ASP A 452 -7.46 26.26 -1.56
N LEU A 453 -8.20 25.20 -1.27
CA LEU A 453 -9.64 25.13 -1.55
C LEU A 453 -10.52 25.23 -0.31
N LEU A 454 -11.57 26.03 -0.40
CA LEU A 454 -12.73 26.01 0.51
C LEU A 454 -13.91 25.30 -0.16
N GLY A 455 -14.37 24.19 0.43
CA GLY A 455 -15.47 23.38 -0.10
C GLY A 455 -16.49 22.98 0.98
N PRO A 456 -17.62 22.37 0.59
CA PRO A 456 -18.67 21.96 1.54
C PRO A 456 -18.18 20.94 2.57
N ALA A 457 -17.14 20.17 2.23
CA ALA A 457 -16.50 19.20 3.12
C ALA A 457 -15.80 19.84 4.33
N GLY A 458 -15.42 21.12 4.25
CA GLY A 458 -14.73 21.83 5.32
C GLY A 458 -15.54 21.87 6.62
N GLU A 459 -16.87 21.94 6.52
CA GLU A 459 -17.80 21.96 7.66
C GLU A 459 -17.56 20.78 8.61
N THR A 460 -17.66 19.57 8.07
CA THR A 460 -17.56 18.34 8.87
C THR A 460 -16.12 17.91 9.14
N SER A 461 -15.19 18.33 8.29
CA SER A 461 -13.78 17.89 8.37
C SER A 461 -12.96 18.76 9.32
N VAL A 462 -13.20 20.08 9.33
CA VAL A 462 -12.37 21.06 10.06
C VAL A 462 -13.20 22.02 10.90
N PHE A 463 -14.29 22.59 10.38
CA PHE A 463 -15.00 23.66 11.10
C PHE A 463 -15.58 23.19 12.42
N VAL A 464 -16.28 22.04 12.43
CA VAL A 464 -16.86 21.48 13.66
C VAL A 464 -15.79 21.22 14.73
N PRO A 465 -14.68 20.50 14.47
CA PRO A 465 -13.59 20.37 15.44
C PRO A 465 -13.03 21.71 15.91
N MET A 466 -12.87 22.68 15.01
CA MET A 466 -12.28 23.97 15.34
C MET A 466 -13.20 24.86 16.18
N ARG A 467 -14.53 24.78 16.00
CA ARG A 467 -15.50 25.47 16.89
C ARG A 467 -15.37 24.97 18.32
N VAL A 468 -15.11 23.68 18.50
CA VAL A 468 -14.87 23.11 19.84
C VAL A 468 -13.55 23.62 20.42
N ALA A 469 -12.49 23.74 19.62
CA ALA A 469 -11.24 24.33 20.09
C ALA A 469 -11.41 25.81 20.50
N ALA A 470 -12.08 26.60 19.67
CA ALA A 470 -12.31 28.03 19.89
C ALA A 470 -13.20 28.34 21.12
N GLN A 471 -14.06 27.40 21.56
CA GLN A 471 -14.83 27.53 22.80
C GLN A 471 -13.96 27.65 24.05
N SER A 472 -12.68 27.25 23.99
CA SER A 472 -11.73 27.38 25.09
C SER A 472 -10.87 28.65 24.96
N ASP A 473 -11.36 29.68 24.27
CA ASP A 473 -10.63 30.92 23.93
C ASP A 473 -9.31 30.68 23.17
N LEU A 474 -9.15 29.50 22.55
CA LEU A 474 -7.99 29.17 21.75
C LEU A 474 -8.05 29.91 20.41
N PRO A 475 -7.02 30.70 20.04
CA PRO A 475 -6.94 31.32 18.73
C PRO A 475 -6.92 30.27 17.61
N VAL A 476 -7.91 30.31 16.73
CA VAL A 476 -7.97 29.45 15.54
C VAL A 476 -8.03 30.28 14.27
N GLU A 477 -7.10 30.01 13.35
CA GLU A 477 -7.06 30.62 12.02
C GLU A 477 -7.15 29.57 10.91
N LEU A 478 -8.08 29.76 9.98
CA LEU A 478 -8.29 28.94 8.81
C LEU A 478 -8.03 29.78 7.56
N GLN A 479 -7.14 29.34 6.68
CA GLN A 479 -6.72 30.05 5.48
C GLN A 479 -7.10 29.28 4.22
N PHE A 480 -7.65 29.99 3.23
CA PHE A 480 -7.95 29.45 1.91
C PHE A 480 -7.65 30.46 0.80
N ASN A 481 -7.34 29.99 -0.41
CA ASN A 481 -7.17 30.86 -1.59
C ASN A 481 -8.51 31.07 -2.29
N ARG A 482 -9.24 29.98 -2.57
CA ARG A 482 -10.46 30.06 -3.37
C ARG A 482 -11.52 29.05 -2.97
N PRO A 483 -12.81 29.38 -3.13
CA PRO A 483 -13.88 28.40 -3.04
C PRO A 483 -13.82 27.40 -4.20
N THR A 484 -14.28 26.17 -3.96
CA THR A 484 -14.57 25.21 -5.03
C THR A 484 -15.78 25.66 -5.85
N ASP A 485 -15.91 25.20 -7.10
CA ASP A 485 -17.02 25.58 -7.99
C ASP A 485 -18.42 25.28 -7.41
N SER A 486 -18.53 24.34 -6.47
CA SER A 486 -19.78 24.01 -5.78
C SER A 486 -20.15 24.97 -4.64
N VAL A 487 -19.30 25.95 -4.31
CA VAL A 487 -19.53 26.94 -3.25
C VAL A 487 -19.78 28.30 -3.89
N ARG A 488 -20.98 28.83 -3.68
CA ARG A 488 -21.33 30.17 -4.17
C ARG A 488 -20.65 31.25 -3.31
N PRO A 489 -20.28 32.43 -3.87
CA PRO A 489 -19.60 33.48 -3.12
C PRO A 489 -20.33 33.96 -1.86
N ASP A 490 -21.67 34.06 -1.91
CA ASP A 490 -22.51 34.41 -0.76
C ASP A 490 -22.40 33.40 0.38
N ARG A 491 -22.21 32.11 0.06
CA ARG A 491 -22.01 31.05 1.06
C ARG A 491 -20.63 31.13 1.71
N ALA A 492 -19.59 31.52 0.98
CA ALA A 492 -18.26 31.73 1.55
C ALA A 492 -18.26 32.90 2.55
N ILE A 493 -18.91 34.02 2.21
CA ILE A 493 -19.06 35.17 3.11
C ILE A 493 -19.88 34.78 4.35
N ALA A 494 -20.98 34.03 4.16
CA ALA A 494 -21.79 33.55 5.29
C ALA A 494 -20.97 32.66 6.23
N ALA A 495 -20.14 31.74 5.70
CA ALA A 495 -19.27 30.89 6.49
C ALA A 495 -18.21 31.70 7.27
N GLN A 496 -17.64 32.75 6.66
CA GLN A 496 -16.72 33.65 7.37
C GLN A 496 -17.38 34.32 8.56
N THR A 497 -18.58 34.89 8.37
CA THR A 497 -19.34 35.53 9.45
C THR A 497 -19.71 34.54 10.55
N GLU A 498 -20.17 33.34 10.18
CA GLU A 498 -20.54 32.30 11.14
C GLU A 498 -19.34 31.83 11.98
N LEU A 499 -18.20 31.61 11.35
CA LEU A 499 -16.98 31.19 12.03
C LEU A 499 -16.39 32.31 12.89
N ALA A 500 -16.45 33.56 12.43
CA ALA A 500 -16.03 34.71 13.23
C ALA A 500 -16.86 34.85 14.52
N ASN A 501 -18.18 34.63 14.46
CA ASN A 501 -19.05 34.60 15.63
C ASN A 501 -18.72 33.43 16.58
N ALA A 502 -18.06 32.39 16.09
CA ALA A 502 -17.58 31.25 16.86
C ALA A 502 -16.10 31.40 17.30
N GLY A 503 -15.49 32.58 17.16
CA GLY A 503 -14.11 32.84 17.56
C GLY A 503 -13.04 32.33 16.58
N ILE A 504 -13.42 31.96 15.36
CA ILE A 504 -12.52 31.41 14.34
C ILE A 504 -12.30 32.44 13.24
N ALA A 505 -11.04 32.74 12.92
CA ALA A 505 -10.69 33.59 11.79
C ALA A 505 -10.61 32.77 10.49
N LEU A 506 -11.61 32.88 9.61
CA LEU A 506 -11.54 32.32 8.25
C LEU A 506 -11.05 33.41 7.27
N ARG A 507 -9.84 33.25 6.74
CA ARG A 507 -9.16 34.24 5.87
C ARG A 507 -9.01 33.75 4.44
N ASP A 508 -9.38 34.61 3.50
CA ASP A 508 -8.94 34.51 2.11
C ASP A 508 -7.50 35.07 2.02
N VAL A 509 -6.55 34.23 1.62
CA VAL A 509 -5.13 34.60 1.51
C VAL A 509 -4.75 35.08 0.10
N GLY A 510 -5.73 35.20 -0.79
CA GLY A 510 -5.56 35.73 -2.13
C GLY A 510 -4.99 34.73 -3.14
N PRO A 511 -4.86 35.18 -4.39
CA PRO A 511 -4.46 34.33 -5.51
C PRO A 511 -3.05 33.75 -5.29
N ASP A 512 -2.78 32.66 -6.00
CA ASP A 512 -1.48 32.01 -6.03
C ASP A 512 -1.01 31.44 -4.68
N PHE A 513 -1.93 31.07 -3.80
CA PHE A 513 -1.63 30.28 -2.60
C PHE A 513 -2.10 28.84 -2.79
N HIS A 514 -1.20 27.87 -2.62
CA HIS A 514 -1.51 26.45 -2.74
C HIS A 514 -0.88 25.59 -1.63
N ALA A 515 -0.13 26.19 -0.71
CA ALA A 515 0.43 25.53 0.46
C ALA A 515 -0.67 24.87 1.31
N LYS A 516 -0.35 23.70 1.86
CA LYS A 516 -1.27 22.90 2.67
C LYS A 516 -0.58 22.48 3.95
N TYR A 517 -0.99 23.08 5.06
CA TYR A 517 -0.42 22.77 6.35
C TYR A 517 -1.44 22.91 7.47
N LEU A 518 -1.19 22.16 8.55
CA LEU A 518 -1.87 22.31 9.83
C LEU A 518 -0.78 22.42 10.88
N LEU A 519 -0.79 23.48 11.67
CA LEU A 519 0.11 23.63 12.80
C LEU A 519 -0.70 23.96 14.05
N TRP A 520 -0.16 23.56 15.18
CA TRP A 520 -0.65 24.01 16.47
C TRP A 520 0.50 24.19 17.44
N ASP A 521 0.31 25.17 18.32
CA ASP A 521 1.32 25.67 19.24
C ASP A 521 2.64 25.99 18.50
N ASP A 522 3.76 25.63 19.12
CA ASP A 522 5.09 25.88 18.57
C ASP A 522 5.80 24.61 18.10
N LYS A 523 5.24 23.43 18.40
CA LYS A 523 5.95 22.14 18.30
C LYS A 523 5.42 21.17 17.27
N ASN A 524 4.27 21.47 16.67
CA ASN A 524 3.59 20.55 15.77
C ASN A 524 3.31 21.20 14.42
N LEU A 525 3.84 20.59 13.37
CA LEU A 525 3.67 21.01 11.98
C LEU A 525 3.32 19.81 11.10
N CYS A 526 2.20 19.89 10.41
CA CYS A 526 1.82 18.97 9.36
C CYS A 526 1.94 19.62 7.98
N VAL A 527 2.70 19.00 7.08
CA VAL A 527 2.80 19.37 5.65
C VAL A 527 2.19 18.25 4.81
N THR A 528 1.28 18.58 3.89
CA THR A 528 0.47 17.55 3.20
C THR A 528 0.06 17.91 1.78
N SER A 529 -0.39 16.91 1.02
CA SER A 529 -1.14 17.11 -0.24
C SER A 529 -2.65 17.35 -0.02
N PHE A 530 -3.17 17.07 1.19
CA PHE A 530 -4.59 17.09 1.55
C PHE A 530 -5.16 18.51 1.64
N ASN A 531 -6.27 18.79 0.93
CA ASN A 531 -6.98 20.07 1.09
C ASN A 531 -7.93 20.00 2.29
N TRP A 532 -7.46 20.51 3.44
CA TRP A 532 -8.18 20.48 4.71
C TRP A 532 -9.63 20.95 4.65
N LEU A 533 -9.90 22.04 3.94
CA LEU A 533 -11.21 22.69 3.92
C LEU A 533 -12.11 22.26 2.76
N ALA A 534 -11.68 21.29 1.93
CA ALA A 534 -12.44 20.87 0.74
C ALA A 534 -12.45 19.37 0.46
N THR A 535 -11.59 18.57 1.11
CA THR A 535 -11.46 17.14 0.84
C THR A 535 -12.15 16.31 1.92
N THR A 536 -12.96 15.33 1.52
CA THR A 536 -13.44 14.25 2.39
C THR A 536 -12.57 13.01 2.27
N ALA A 537 -12.45 12.25 3.35
CA ALA A 537 -11.76 10.98 3.37
C ALA A 537 -12.65 9.86 2.82
N ASP A 538 -12.66 9.73 1.49
CA ASP A 538 -13.38 8.68 0.77
C ASP A 538 -12.81 7.29 1.11
N PRO A 539 -13.56 6.38 1.77
CA PRO A 539 -13.09 5.03 2.09
C PRO A 539 -12.76 4.19 0.86
N TRP A 540 -13.25 4.61 -0.30
CA TRP A 540 -13.21 3.85 -1.53
C TRP A 540 -12.07 4.26 -2.45
N LYS A 541 -11.31 5.31 -2.10
CA LYS A 541 -10.09 5.68 -2.79
C LYS A 541 -8.97 4.68 -2.45
N PRO A 542 -8.05 4.39 -3.40
CA PRO A 542 -6.83 3.65 -3.10
C PRO A 542 -6.09 4.31 -1.92
N LYS A 543 -5.52 3.51 -1.02
CA LYS A 543 -4.73 4.10 0.07
C LYS A 543 -3.49 4.80 -0.47
N GLY A 544 -3.17 5.97 0.08
CA GLY A 544 -2.11 6.84 -0.43
C GLY A 544 -2.59 7.79 -1.52
N SER A 545 -3.90 8.05 -1.61
CA SER A 545 -4.43 9.15 -2.42
C SER A 545 -4.00 10.50 -1.87
N GLU A 546 -3.85 10.62 -0.56
CA GLU A 546 -3.33 11.81 0.11
C GLU A 546 -2.23 11.42 1.09
N ILE A 547 -1.12 12.17 1.09
CA ILE A 547 0.04 11.90 1.92
C ILE A 547 0.43 13.19 2.65
N GLY A 548 0.69 13.07 3.94
CA GLY A 548 1.22 14.15 4.76
C GLY A 548 2.29 13.66 5.73
N ILE A 549 2.97 14.62 6.32
CA ILE A 549 4.02 14.42 7.32
C ILE A 549 3.70 15.32 8.49
N LEU A 550 3.45 14.72 9.65
CA LEU A 550 3.41 15.45 10.92
C LEU A 550 4.80 15.38 11.55
N LEU A 551 5.32 16.54 11.93
CA LEU A 551 6.51 16.70 12.74
C LEU A 551 6.08 17.18 14.12
N SER A 552 6.55 16.49 15.16
CA SER A 552 6.28 16.82 16.56
C SER A 552 7.59 17.00 17.32
N GLY A 553 7.64 18.03 18.15
CA GLY A 553 8.82 18.40 18.94
C GLY A 553 9.80 19.31 18.20
N SER A 554 9.36 19.99 17.14
CA SER A 554 10.20 20.88 16.35
C SER A 554 9.69 22.33 16.36
N ASP A 555 10.56 23.31 16.53
CA ASP A 555 10.20 24.74 16.53
C ASP A 555 10.05 25.31 15.08
N LEU A 556 9.61 24.46 14.14
CA LEU A 556 9.52 24.80 12.72
C LEU A 556 8.36 25.74 12.39
N ASN A 557 7.39 25.88 13.29
CA ASN A 557 6.18 26.68 13.08
C ASN A 557 6.52 28.14 12.78
N ASN A 558 7.40 28.75 13.58
CA ASN A 558 7.78 30.16 13.41
C ASN A 558 8.58 30.36 12.12
N ALA A 559 9.52 29.45 11.82
CA ALA A 559 10.28 29.49 10.57
C ALA A 559 9.38 29.41 9.33
N LEU A 560 8.36 28.54 9.36
CA LEU A 560 7.37 28.44 8.29
C LEU A 560 6.59 29.75 8.12
N LEU A 561 6.04 30.29 9.20
CA LEU A 561 5.23 31.52 9.16
C LEU A 561 6.04 32.71 8.63
N GLU A 562 7.29 32.87 9.07
CA GLU A 562 8.20 33.91 8.53
C GLU A 562 8.50 33.71 7.04
N GLN A 563 8.72 32.46 6.60
CA GLN A 563 8.92 32.18 5.17
C GLN A 563 7.67 32.50 4.35
N MET A 564 6.47 32.18 4.86
CA MET A 564 5.20 32.51 4.21
C MET A 564 4.99 34.02 4.09
N GLU A 565 5.25 34.77 5.15
CA GLU A 565 5.14 36.24 5.15
C GLU A 565 6.10 36.87 4.12
N ARG A 566 7.35 36.37 4.04
CA ARG A 566 8.32 36.80 3.01
C ARG A 566 7.81 36.57 1.59
N GLN A 567 7.09 35.48 1.32
CA GLN A 567 6.50 35.22 0.00
C GLN A 567 5.41 36.24 -0.35
N VAL A 568 4.57 36.61 0.63
CA VAL A 568 3.55 37.64 0.44
C VAL A 568 4.19 38.99 0.14
N LEU A 569 5.21 39.38 0.91
CA LEU A 569 5.93 40.64 0.71
C LEU A 569 6.64 40.71 -0.65
N LYS A 570 7.29 39.62 -1.10
CA LYS A 570 7.91 39.54 -2.43
C LYS A 570 6.90 39.78 -3.55
N LYS A 571 5.71 39.17 -3.45
CA LYS A 571 4.63 39.34 -4.44
C LYS A 571 4.12 40.78 -4.49
N VAL A 572 3.90 41.40 -3.33
CA VAL A 572 3.49 42.81 -3.26
C VAL A 572 4.53 43.72 -3.92
N ALA A 573 5.82 43.47 -3.67
CA ALA A 573 6.90 44.23 -4.30
C ALA A 573 6.95 44.05 -5.82
N SER A 574 6.73 42.84 -6.35
CA SER A 574 6.74 42.58 -7.80
C SER A 574 5.53 43.15 -8.55
N MET A 575 4.42 43.46 -7.86
CA MET A 575 3.26 44.11 -8.47
C MET A 575 3.37 45.65 -8.49
N ALA A 576 4.29 46.22 -7.70
CA ALA A 576 4.49 47.66 -7.56
C ALA A 576 5.61 48.23 -8.47
N GLY A 577 6.39 47.38 -9.12
CA GLY A 577 7.41 47.74 -10.11
C GLY A 577 7.03 47.27 -11.51
#